data_AF-A0A8H7L9B0-F1
#
_entry.id   AF-A0A8H7L9B0-F1
#
_cell.length_a   1.000
_cell.length_b   1.000
_cell.length_c   1.000
_cell.angle_alpha   90.00
_cell.angle_beta   90.00
_cell.angle_gamma   90.00
#
_symmetry.space_group_name_H-M   'P 1'
#
loop_
_entity.id
_entity.type
_entity.pdbx_description
1 polymer ?
#
loop_
_entity_poly.entity_id
_entity_poly.type
_entity_poly.pdbx_seq_one_letter_code
_entity_poly.pdbx_strand_id
1 'polypeptide(L)'
;MQNSYHLDSSAPESVLLGDYQLALKSFINKDISRSFGTIRKLQPIAYRSFSKGQASENIYTKITNLYLTELGLLLKPGLDENASLCSQDQHELVNSLQSEEISKQIIELYGSAADAPLALVFQVFLVYYTCQDVLQQQNRNFVLEKFTRLYHSIDFSEKQNDVHLRRWFDIYVLNVLPEAGDFDTAFSIAKLNLAFGGELTLIKLKEVQELSNKKKAETEKQMKAFKAREAKRLAAESERKKKETQEKNLKYRTMKQIQAGQKSEETTRETSSPKSSEKAPLTLERMRERLLYYYALTKGTLQQNSPVILAAIVLLFVSSKVMRARKINFKQKFKETMQMAFKVTYL
;
A
#
# COMPACT_ATOMS: atom_id res chain seq x y z
N MET A 1 43.14 2.65 -7.08
CA MET A 1 43.37 3.70 -6.06
C MET A 1 42.71 4.99 -6.55
N GLN A 2 41.47 5.25 -6.13
CA GLN A 2 40.75 6.50 -6.40
C GLN A 2 40.61 7.22 -5.07
N ASN A 3 41.42 8.25 -4.88
CA ASN A 3 41.30 9.17 -3.75
C ASN A 3 40.06 10.05 -4.00
N SER A 4 38.94 9.71 -3.36
CA SER A 4 37.83 10.64 -3.23
C SER A 4 38.26 11.73 -2.24
N TYR A 5 38.48 12.94 -2.74
CA TYR A 5 38.67 14.13 -1.93
C TYR A 5 37.39 14.39 -1.12
N HIS A 6 37.28 13.78 0.05
CA HIS A 6 36.39 14.27 1.09
C HIS A 6 36.98 15.61 1.55
N LEU A 7 36.45 16.70 1.01
CA LEU A 7 36.69 18.03 1.55
C LEU A 7 36.29 18.00 3.04
N ASP A 8 37.30 18.08 3.91
CA ASP A 8 37.19 18.30 5.36
C ASP A 8 36.67 19.71 5.68
N SER A 9 35.59 20.09 5.01
CA SER A 9 34.97 21.40 5.18
C SER A 9 34.11 21.37 6.43
N SER A 10 34.64 21.93 7.51
CA SER A 10 33.88 22.41 8.66
C SER A 10 33.57 23.90 8.45
N ALA A 11 32.34 24.29 8.74
CA ALA A 11 31.87 25.67 8.56
C ALA A 11 31.74 26.38 9.92
N PRO A 12 31.96 27.71 9.97
CA PRO A 12 31.68 28.52 11.16
C PRO A 12 30.21 28.45 11.58
N GLU A 13 29.94 28.52 12.88
CA GLU A 13 28.58 28.43 13.44
C GLU A 13 27.61 29.48 12.87
N SER A 14 28.08 30.69 12.57
CA SER A 14 27.25 31.75 11.97
C SER A 14 26.72 31.38 10.59
N VAL A 15 27.53 30.69 9.78
CA VAL A 15 27.14 30.19 8.45
C VAL A 15 26.12 29.07 8.60
N LEU A 16 26.39 28.12 9.50
CA LEU A 16 25.47 27.02 9.80
C LEU A 16 24.09 27.52 10.25
N LEU A 17 24.07 28.55 11.09
CA LEU A 17 22.82 29.15 11.57
C LEU A 17 22.05 29.86 10.44
N GLY A 18 22.75 30.59 9.56
CA GLY A 18 22.13 31.25 8.40
C GLY A 18 21.48 30.24 7.44
N ASP A 19 22.20 29.18 7.09
CA ASP A 19 21.70 28.12 6.21
C ASP A 19 20.55 27.33 6.85
N TYR A 20 20.63 27.07 8.17
CA TYR A 20 19.54 26.47 8.94
C TYR A 20 18.28 27.33 8.90
N GLN A 21 18.40 28.65 9.12
CA GLN A 21 17.25 29.56 9.07
C GLN A 21 16.61 29.61 7.68
N LEU A 22 17.43 29.55 6.62
CA LEU A 22 16.94 29.49 5.25
C LEU A 22 16.15 28.20 4.99
N ALA A 23 16.71 27.05 5.39
CA ALA A 23 16.02 25.75 5.29
C ALA A 23 14.71 25.78 6.09
N LEU A 24 14.76 26.19 7.36
CA LEU A 24 13.58 26.28 8.21
C LEU A 24 12.49 27.18 7.61
N LYS A 25 12.85 28.31 7.01
CA LYS A 25 11.89 29.20 6.33
C LYS A 25 11.24 28.50 5.13
N SER A 26 12.01 27.78 4.32
CA SER A 26 11.48 26.97 3.22
C SER A 26 10.54 25.86 3.74
N PHE A 27 10.92 25.18 4.81
CA PHE A 27 10.11 24.16 5.46
C PHE A 27 8.77 24.70 5.96
N ILE A 28 8.78 25.83 6.68
CA ILE A 28 7.56 26.48 7.19
C ILE A 28 6.63 26.91 6.04
N ASN A 29 7.20 27.32 4.90
CA ASN A 29 6.45 27.65 3.69
C ASN A 29 5.97 26.42 2.90
N LYS A 30 6.17 25.21 3.44
CA LYS A 30 5.83 23.92 2.81
C LYS A 30 6.60 23.63 1.51
N ASP A 31 7.74 24.29 1.30
CA ASP A 31 8.68 23.97 0.22
C ASP A 31 9.67 22.92 0.71
N ILE A 32 9.17 21.70 0.91
CA ILE A 32 9.91 20.59 1.53
C ILE A 32 11.11 20.19 0.65
N SER A 33 10.95 20.14 -0.67
CA SER A 33 12.04 19.77 -1.59
C SER A 33 13.23 20.73 -1.51
N ARG A 34 12.97 22.04 -1.44
CA ARG A 34 14.02 23.05 -1.30
C ARG A 34 14.66 23.03 0.08
N SER A 35 13.85 22.89 1.13
CA SER A 35 14.36 22.75 2.49
C SER A 35 15.28 21.54 2.59
N PHE A 36 14.82 20.40 2.06
CA PHE A 36 15.54 19.13 2.17
C PHE A 36 16.86 19.16 1.39
N GLY A 37 16.85 19.74 0.20
CA GLY A 37 18.06 19.93 -0.60
C GLY A 37 19.13 20.77 0.12
N THR A 38 18.72 21.68 1.01
CA THR A 38 19.61 22.49 1.84
C THR A 38 20.06 21.71 3.08
N ILE A 39 19.11 21.16 3.85
CA ILE A 39 19.39 20.51 5.13
C ILE A 39 20.18 19.20 4.97
N ARG A 40 19.95 18.44 3.88
CA ARG A 40 20.70 17.21 3.55
C ARG A 40 22.20 17.50 3.37
N LYS A 41 22.56 18.67 2.85
CA LYS A 41 23.96 19.11 2.71
C LYS A 41 24.51 19.64 4.03
N LEU A 42 23.67 20.30 4.82
CA LEU A 42 24.06 20.96 6.06
C LEU A 42 24.33 19.97 7.21
N GLN A 43 23.54 18.89 7.32
CA GLN A 43 23.67 17.91 8.40
C GLN A 43 25.08 17.30 8.54
N PRO A 44 25.74 16.77 7.49
CA PRO A 44 27.09 16.22 7.63
C PRO A 44 28.14 17.29 7.95
N ILE A 45 27.94 18.53 7.49
CA ILE A 45 28.81 19.66 7.84
C ILE A 45 28.65 20.01 9.32
N ALA A 46 27.41 20.05 9.83
CA ALA A 46 27.13 20.33 11.23
C ALA A 46 27.72 19.28 12.17
N TYR A 47 27.62 17.99 11.83
CA TYR A 47 28.27 16.90 12.57
C TYR A 47 29.80 17.09 12.64
N ARG A 48 30.45 17.41 11.51
CA ARG A 48 31.90 17.66 11.48
C ARG A 48 32.32 18.93 12.23
N SER A 49 31.53 20.00 12.15
CA SER A 49 31.81 21.23 12.91
C SER A 49 31.65 21.00 14.41
N PHE A 50 30.62 20.26 14.84
CA PHE A 50 30.39 19.96 16.25
C PHE A 50 31.47 19.03 16.84
N SER A 51 31.82 17.94 16.14
CA SER A 51 32.91 17.03 16.56
C SER A 51 34.26 17.74 16.71
N LYS A 52 34.53 18.78 15.91
CA LYS A 52 35.74 19.62 16.02
C LYS A 52 35.63 20.77 17.04
N GLY A 53 34.49 20.90 17.74
CA GLY A 53 34.25 21.99 18.70
C GLY A 53 34.07 23.37 18.07
N GLN A 54 33.75 23.44 16.76
CA GLN A 54 33.58 24.68 16.00
C GLN A 54 32.12 25.15 15.91
N ALA A 55 31.19 24.35 16.43
CA ALA A 55 29.77 24.63 16.49
C ALA A 55 29.21 24.17 17.85
N SER A 56 28.16 24.82 18.34
CA SER A 56 27.46 24.42 19.56
C SER A 56 26.63 23.14 19.39
N GLU A 57 26.36 22.45 20.50
CA GLU A 57 25.44 21.29 20.53
C GLU A 57 24.02 21.69 20.09
N ASN A 58 23.59 22.90 20.44
CA ASN A 58 22.28 23.42 20.10
C ASN A 58 22.08 23.53 18.58
N ILE A 59 23.07 24.07 17.85
CA ILE A 59 22.94 24.18 16.39
C ILE A 59 22.98 22.81 15.70
N TYR A 60 23.84 21.89 16.16
CA TYR A 60 23.88 20.52 15.66
C TYR A 60 22.54 19.81 15.86
N THR A 61 21.97 19.93 17.07
CA THR A 61 20.67 19.33 17.41
C THR A 61 19.54 19.90 16.54
N LYS A 62 19.50 21.21 16.33
CA LYS A 62 18.50 21.87 15.46
C LYS A 62 18.58 21.40 14.02
N ILE A 63 19.78 21.36 13.45
CA ILE A 63 20.01 20.94 12.06
C ILE A 63 19.63 19.47 11.89
N THR A 64 20.08 18.60 12.80
CA THR A 64 19.81 17.17 12.71
C THR A 64 18.34 16.85 12.93
N ASN A 65 17.65 17.55 13.85
CA ASN A 65 16.22 17.37 14.06
C ASN A 65 15.39 17.78 12.82
N LEU A 66 15.74 18.89 12.17
CA LEU A 66 15.07 19.30 10.94
C LEU A 66 15.31 18.29 9.81
N TYR A 67 16.57 17.85 9.64
CA TYR A 67 16.92 16.81 8.67
C TYR A 67 16.10 15.53 8.87
N LEU A 68 16.05 15.00 10.10
CA LEU A 68 15.28 13.79 10.42
C LEU A 68 13.77 14.00 10.23
N THR A 69 13.25 15.17 10.59
CA THR A 69 11.82 15.49 10.39
C THR A 69 11.46 15.45 8.91
N GLU A 70 12.24 16.12 8.06
CA GLU A 70 12.00 16.15 6.62
C GLU A 70 12.20 14.78 5.98
N LEU A 71 13.18 14.00 6.44
CA LEU A 71 13.39 12.63 5.99
C LEU A 71 12.16 11.76 6.29
N GLY A 72 11.59 11.86 7.50
CA GLY A 72 10.36 11.15 7.86
C GLY A 72 9.15 11.54 7.00
N LEU A 73 9.03 12.82 6.63
CA LEU A 73 7.97 13.31 5.76
C LEU A 73 8.11 12.81 4.32
N LEU A 74 9.34 12.79 3.79
CA LEU A 74 9.62 12.39 2.41
C LEU A 74 9.53 10.88 2.18
N LEU A 75 9.81 10.07 3.21
CA LEU A 75 9.78 8.61 3.12
C LEU A 75 8.40 8.01 3.42
N LYS A 76 7.49 8.75 4.06
CA LYS A 76 6.16 8.22 4.38
C LYS A 76 5.13 8.59 3.30
N PRO A 77 4.61 7.61 2.55
CA PRO A 77 3.62 7.88 1.50
C PRO A 77 2.33 8.45 2.10
N GLY A 78 1.87 9.59 1.55
CA GLY A 78 0.57 10.19 1.87
C GLY A 78 0.57 11.29 2.94
N LEU A 79 1.71 11.71 3.48
CA LEU A 79 1.81 12.89 4.36
C LEU A 79 1.84 14.21 3.59
N ASP A 80 2.46 14.23 2.42
CA ASP A 80 2.44 15.37 1.49
C ASP A 80 2.46 14.85 0.04
N GLU A 81 1.41 15.12 -0.73
CA GLU A 81 1.29 14.70 -2.14
C GLU A 81 2.31 15.40 -3.05
N ASN A 82 2.87 16.54 -2.61
CA ASN A 82 3.83 17.33 -3.38
C ASN A 82 5.29 16.95 -3.08
N ALA A 83 5.53 16.19 -2.02
CA ALA A 83 6.86 15.78 -1.58
C ALA A 83 7.23 14.40 -2.14
N SER A 84 7.25 14.29 -3.48
CA SER A 84 7.64 13.04 -4.15
C SER A 84 9.12 13.06 -4.51
N LEU A 85 9.90 12.21 -3.84
CA LEU A 85 11.29 11.93 -4.20
C LEU A 85 11.36 10.95 -5.38
N CYS A 86 12.45 11.00 -6.14
CA CYS A 86 12.73 9.94 -7.12
C CYS A 86 13.01 8.61 -6.39
N SER A 87 12.77 7.49 -7.07
CA SER A 87 12.94 6.15 -6.48
C SER A 87 14.36 5.87 -6.00
N GLN A 88 15.37 6.43 -6.68
CA GLN A 88 16.77 6.28 -6.32
C GLN A 88 17.11 7.01 -5.00
N ASP A 89 16.68 8.26 -4.85
CA ASP A 89 16.87 9.03 -3.62
C ASP A 89 16.15 8.36 -2.44
N GLN A 90 14.94 7.83 -2.65
CA GLN A 90 14.22 7.09 -1.61
C GLN A 90 15.03 5.87 -1.14
N HIS A 91 15.56 5.08 -2.07
CA HIS A 91 16.35 3.90 -1.71
C HIS A 91 17.64 4.28 -0.96
N GLU A 92 18.30 5.37 -1.35
CA GLU A 92 19.50 5.86 -0.66
C GLU A 92 19.19 6.28 0.78
N LEU A 93 18.11 7.04 0.99
CA LEU A 93 17.69 7.49 2.32
C LEU A 93 17.25 6.33 3.22
N VAL A 94 16.54 5.35 2.67
CA VAL A 94 16.17 4.12 3.38
C VAL A 94 17.41 3.34 3.79
N ASN A 95 18.38 3.19 2.90
CA ASN A 95 19.66 2.55 3.22
C ASN A 95 20.41 3.29 4.33
N SER A 96 20.45 4.62 4.29
CA SER A 96 21.10 5.43 5.35
C SER A 96 20.45 5.18 6.71
N LEU A 97 19.10 5.16 6.77
CA LEU A 97 18.37 4.83 8.00
C LEU A 97 18.63 3.39 8.49
N GLN A 98 18.61 2.40 7.58
CA GLN A 98 18.89 1.00 7.90
C GLN A 98 20.34 0.78 8.36
N SER A 99 21.27 1.55 7.80
CA SER A 99 22.68 1.52 8.19
C SER A 99 22.96 2.27 9.51
N GLU A 100 21.94 2.90 10.09
CA GLU A 100 21.99 3.61 11.37
C GLU A 100 23.01 4.76 11.38
N GLU A 101 23.19 5.45 10.24
CA GLU A 101 24.23 6.47 10.06
C GLU A 101 24.17 7.56 11.15
N ILE A 102 23.00 8.18 11.35
CA ILE A 102 22.81 9.22 12.36
C ILE A 102 22.98 8.67 13.79
N SER A 103 22.48 7.47 14.08
CA SER A 103 22.65 6.84 15.39
C SER A 103 24.11 6.53 15.70
N LYS A 104 24.89 6.10 14.71
CA LYS A 104 26.34 5.89 14.85
C LYS A 104 27.06 7.20 15.12
N GLN A 105 26.72 8.28 14.39
CA GLN A 105 27.26 9.62 14.65
C GLN A 105 26.96 10.09 16.08
N ILE A 106 25.76 9.84 16.59
CA ILE A 106 25.39 10.16 17.97
C ILE A 106 26.22 9.35 18.97
N ILE A 107 26.33 8.04 18.78
CA ILE A 107 27.13 7.18 19.66
C ILE A 107 28.60 7.60 19.65
N GLU A 108 29.14 8.01 18.51
CA GLU A 108 30.51 8.50 18.40
C GLU A 108 30.74 9.82 19.16
N LEU A 109 29.78 10.75 19.10
CA LEU A 109 29.87 12.05 19.78
C LEU A 109 29.71 11.95 21.30
N TYR A 110 28.80 11.09 21.77
CA TYR A 110 28.39 11.04 23.18
C TYR A 110 28.82 9.75 23.91
N GLY A 111 29.48 8.81 23.22
CA GLY A 111 29.83 7.49 23.73
C GLY A 111 28.66 6.49 23.78
N SER A 112 27.46 6.96 24.10
CA SER A 112 26.23 6.17 24.13
C SER A 112 25.03 6.98 23.63
N ALA A 113 24.04 6.29 23.06
CA ALA A 113 22.76 6.90 22.70
C ALA A 113 21.96 7.37 23.93
N ALA A 114 22.19 6.77 25.11
CA ALA A 114 21.50 7.16 26.35
C ALA A 114 22.00 8.48 26.94
N ASP A 115 23.24 8.87 26.61
CA ASP A 115 23.90 10.08 27.12
C ASP A 115 23.69 11.29 26.20
N ALA A 116 23.27 11.05 24.95
CA ALA A 116 22.95 12.09 24.00
C ALA A 116 21.69 12.91 24.39
N PRO A 117 21.54 14.15 23.85
CA PRO A 117 20.34 14.95 24.04
C PRO A 117 19.07 14.18 23.67
N LEU A 118 18.13 14.03 24.61
CA LEU A 118 16.92 13.22 24.44
C LEU A 118 16.02 13.70 23.30
N ALA A 119 16.07 14.99 22.97
CA ALA A 119 15.38 15.54 21.80
C ALA A 119 15.86 14.89 20.49
N LEU A 120 17.17 14.68 20.36
CA LEU A 120 17.80 14.08 19.18
C LEU A 120 17.49 12.58 19.11
N VAL A 121 17.64 11.89 20.25
CA VAL A 121 17.30 10.46 20.37
C VAL A 121 15.84 10.23 20.03
N PHE A 122 14.92 10.99 20.61
CA PHE A 122 13.50 10.91 20.31
C PHE A 122 13.23 11.06 18.80
N GLN A 123 13.85 12.05 18.15
CA GLN A 123 13.61 12.31 16.73
C GLN A 123 14.09 11.15 15.84
N VAL A 124 15.24 10.53 16.13
CA VAL A 124 15.72 9.33 15.41
C VAL A 124 14.69 8.20 15.51
N PHE A 125 14.22 7.92 16.73
CA PHE A 125 13.26 6.84 16.97
C PHE A 125 11.87 7.14 16.40
N LEU A 126 11.47 8.41 16.38
CA LEU A 126 10.25 8.85 15.72
C LEU A 126 10.31 8.56 14.22
N VAL A 127 11.45 8.81 13.57
CA VAL A 127 11.65 8.49 12.15
C VAL A 127 11.61 6.98 11.91
N TYR A 128 12.28 6.18 12.75
CA TYR A 128 12.21 4.73 12.66
C TYR A 128 10.79 4.19 12.75
N TYR A 129 10.00 4.69 13.70
CA TYR A 129 8.60 4.31 13.84
C TYR A 129 7.76 4.81 12.65
N THR A 130 7.93 6.06 12.25
CA THR A 130 7.14 6.68 11.18
C THR A 130 7.38 6.00 9.82
N CYS A 131 8.62 5.59 9.56
CA CYS A 131 9.02 4.93 8.32
C CYS A 131 9.08 3.39 8.44
N GLN A 132 8.44 2.81 9.46
CA GLN A 132 8.54 1.38 9.74
C GLN A 132 8.16 0.48 8.56
N ASP A 133 7.14 0.86 7.78
CA ASP A 133 6.65 0.08 6.64
C ASP A 133 7.73 -0.13 5.57
N VAL A 134 8.64 0.83 5.43
CA VAL A 134 9.75 0.79 4.48
C VAL A 134 10.96 0.11 5.10
N LEU A 135 11.24 0.36 6.38
CA LEU A 135 12.40 -0.21 7.08
C LEU A 135 12.26 -1.71 7.37
N GLN A 136 11.04 -2.19 7.63
CA GLN A 136 10.75 -3.58 8.00
C GLN A 136 10.69 -4.56 6.82
N GLN A 137 10.89 -4.10 5.58
CA GLN A 137 10.86 -4.97 4.40
C GLN A 137 11.94 -6.06 4.44
N GLN A 138 13.12 -5.75 5.00
CA GLN A 138 14.24 -6.68 5.12
C GLN A 138 14.34 -7.33 6.50
N ASN A 139 14.07 -6.59 7.58
CA ASN A 139 14.04 -7.09 8.95
C ASN A 139 12.74 -6.63 9.65
N ARG A 140 11.79 -7.55 9.82
CA ARG A 140 10.48 -7.27 10.44
C ARG A 140 10.57 -6.72 11.85
N ASN A 141 11.62 -7.08 12.59
CA ASN A 141 11.78 -6.67 13.99
C ASN A 141 12.70 -5.46 14.17
N PHE A 142 13.19 -4.85 13.08
CA PHE A 142 14.17 -3.76 13.14
C PHE A 142 13.78 -2.67 14.15
N VAL A 143 12.56 -2.12 14.02
CA VAL A 143 12.09 -1.04 14.90
C VAL A 143 12.00 -1.52 16.36
N LEU A 144 11.38 -2.67 16.60
CA LEU A 144 11.25 -3.24 17.94
C LEU A 144 12.61 -3.46 18.61
N GLU A 145 13.58 -4.02 17.88
CA GLU A 145 14.93 -4.26 18.37
C GLU A 145 15.63 -2.96 18.78
N LYS A 146 15.50 -1.88 17.99
CA LYS A 146 16.07 -0.58 18.34
C LYS A 146 15.47 -0.02 19.62
N PHE A 147 14.13 -0.03 19.72
CA PHE A 147 13.44 0.49 20.90
C PHE A 147 13.79 -0.31 22.16
N THR A 148 13.82 -1.65 22.05
CA THR A 148 14.20 -2.55 23.15
C THR A 148 15.63 -2.29 23.62
N ARG A 149 16.58 -2.14 22.69
CA ARG A 149 17.98 -1.87 23.02
C ARG A 149 18.14 -0.54 23.77
N LEU A 150 17.48 0.52 23.31
CA LEU A 150 17.53 1.82 23.96
C LEU A 150 16.86 1.79 25.34
N TYR A 151 15.71 1.12 25.47
CA TYR A 151 15.01 0.94 26.75
C TYR A 151 15.95 0.39 27.83
N HIS A 152 16.77 -0.61 27.50
CA HIS A 152 17.71 -1.21 28.46
C HIS A 152 18.95 -0.36 28.76
N SER A 153 19.26 0.65 27.93
CA SER A 153 20.41 1.53 28.15
C SER A 153 20.07 2.84 28.85
N ILE A 154 18.79 3.23 28.92
CA ILE A 154 18.37 4.49 29.54
C ILE A 154 18.18 4.31 31.04
N ASP A 155 18.74 5.23 31.82
CA ASP A 155 18.35 5.42 33.21
C ASP A 155 17.09 6.31 33.31
N PHE A 156 15.95 5.68 33.56
CA PHE A 156 14.67 6.37 33.72
C PHE A 156 14.57 7.13 35.06
N SER A 157 15.39 6.78 36.06
CA SER A 157 15.28 7.34 37.40
C SER A 157 15.79 8.78 37.47
N GLU A 158 16.83 9.12 36.71
CA GLU A 158 17.43 10.46 36.68
C GLU A 158 16.68 11.44 35.77
N LYS A 159 15.90 10.93 34.80
CA LYS A 159 15.32 11.73 33.69
C LYS A 159 13.79 11.82 33.71
N GLN A 160 13.15 11.63 34.87
CA GLN A 160 11.70 11.47 35.02
C GLN A 160 10.83 12.61 34.46
N ASN A 161 11.35 13.84 34.42
CA ASN A 161 10.62 15.02 33.96
C ASN A 161 10.86 15.37 32.48
N ASP A 162 11.65 14.58 31.75
CA ASP A 162 11.97 14.88 30.36
C ASP A 162 10.80 14.54 29.42
N VAL A 163 10.35 15.57 28.68
CA VAL A 163 9.20 15.49 27.78
C VAL A 163 9.48 14.58 26.57
N HIS A 164 10.72 14.56 26.06
CA HIS A 164 11.10 13.74 24.91
C HIS A 164 11.20 12.27 25.30
N LEU A 165 11.74 11.97 26.48
CA LEU A 165 11.75 10.61 27.03
C LEU A 165 10.34 10.10 27.29
N ARG A 166 9.45 10.95 27.83
CA ARG A 166 8.03 10.59 28.00
C ARG A 166 7.36 10.24 26.67
N ARG A 167 7.54 11.08 25.65
CA ARG A 167 6.98 10.81 24.31
C ARG A 167 7.56 9.56 23.68
N TRP A 168 8.87 9.35 23.84
CA TRP A 168 9.54 8.14 23.36
C TRP A 168 8.96 6.89 24.04
N PHE A 169 8.80 6.93 25.37
CA PHE A 169 8.21 5.84 26.16
C PHE A 169 6.78 5.55 25.73
N ASP A 170 5.96 6.59 25.54
CA ASP A 170 4.58 6.45 25.07
C ASP A 170 4.55 5.76 23.69
N ILE A 171 5.42 6.14 22.74
CA ILE A 171 5.52 5.46 21.43
C ILE A 171 5.90 3.99 21.61
N TYR A 172 6.91 3.71 22.43
CA TYR A 172 7.38 2.35 22.62
C TYR A 172 6.30 1.43 23.20
N VAL A 173 5.68 1.89 24.29
CA VAL A 173 4.72 1.11 25.08
C VAL A 173 3.36 1.05 24.41
N LEU A 174 2.84 2.16 23.89
CA LEU A 174 1.47 2.22 23.35
C LEU A 174 1.38 1.83 21.88
N ASN A 175 2.48 1.93 21.12
CA ASN A 175 2.46 1.66 19.69
C ASN A 175 3.37 0.49 19.30
N VAL A 176 4.69 0.61 19.52
CA VAL A 176 5.68 -0.35 18.99
C VAL A 176 5.45 -1.77 19.52
N LEU A 177 5.31 -1.93 20.84
CA LEU A 177 5.07 -3.23 21.48
C LEU A 177 3.70 -3.83 21.09
N PRO A 178 2.58 -3.09 21.19
CA PRO A 178 1.27 -3.54 20.71
C PRO A 178 1.22 -3.93 19.22
N GLU A 179 1.91 -3.19 18.35
CA GLU A 179 1.99 -3.50 16.91
C GLU A 179 2.78 -4.78 16.65
N ALA A 180 3.82 -5.06 17.43
CA ALA A 180 4.51 -6.35 17.44
C ALA A 180 3.69 -7.49 18.08
N GLY A 181 2.57 -7.17 18.74
CA GLY A 181 1.71 -8.12 19.43
C GLY A 181 2.16 -8.46 20.86
N ASP A 182 3.19 -7.81 21.38
CA ASP A 182 3.74 -8.05 22.72
C ASP A 182 3.10 -7.12 23.76
N PHE A 183 1.82 -7.39 24.05
CA PHE A 183 1.08 -6.64 25.07
C PHE A 183 1.56 -6.95 26.48
N ASP A 184 2.05 -8.16 26.75
CA ASP A 184 2.47 -8.58 28.09
C ASP A 184 3.70 -7.79 28.55
N THR A 185 4.68 -7.60 27.66
CA THR A 185 5.82 -6.73 27.92
C THR A 185 5.39 -5.28 28.07
N ALA A 186 4.47 -4.77 27.23
CA ALA A 186 3.96 -3.41 27.35
C ALA A 186 3.29 -3.14 28.71
N PHE A 187 2.43 -4.05 29.16
CA PHE A 187 1.81 -3.97 30.48
C PHE A 187 2.83 -4.06 31.61
N SER A 188 3.85 -4.92 31.47
CA SER A 188 4.90 -5.07 32.48
C SER A 188 5.74 -3.81 32.61
N ILE A 189 6.19 -3.24 31.49
CA ILE A 189 6.96 -1.99 31.46
C ILE A 189 6.17 -0.82 32.04
N ALA A 190 4.88 -0.70 31.68
CA ALA A 190 4.00 0.36 32.18
C ALA A 190 3.73 0.26 33.70
N LYS A 191 3.75 -0.96 34.27
CA LYS A 191 3.61 -1.19 35.71
C LYS A 191 4.90 -0.91 36.47
N LEU A 192 6.04 -1.31 35.92
CA LEU A 192 7.35 -1.19 36.58
C LEU A 192 7.88 0.25 36.58
N ASN A 193 7.68 1.01 35.48
CA ASN A 193 8.14 2.38 35.37
C ASN A 193 7.04 3.36 35.80
N LEU A 194 6.84 3.56 37.10
CA LEU A 194 5.76 4.43 37.60
C LEU A 194 5.90 5.90 37.18
N ALA A 195 7.12 6.40 36.94
CA ALA A 195 7.36 7.78 36.52
C ALA A 195 6.77 8.11 35.14
N PHE A 196 6.86 7.18 34.19
CA PHE A 196 6.38 7.36 32.81
C PHE A 196 5.10 6.57 32.53
N GLY A 197 4.95 5.42 33.16
CA GLY A 197 3.78 4.56 33.12
C GLY A 197 2.71 4.97 34.13
N GLY A 198 2.13 3.96 34.78
CA GLY A 198 1.04 4.11 35.74
C GLY A 198 -0.36 3.93 35.15
N GLU A 199 -1.37 4.26 35.94
CA GLU A 199 -2.76 3.88 35.69
C GLU A 199 -3.30 4.37 34.34
N LEU A 200 -3.04 5.63 33.98
CA LEU A 200 -3.48 6.20 32.71
C LEU A 200 -2.89 5.46 31.50
N THR A 201 -1.61 5.08 31.56
CA THR A 201 -0.95 4.31 30.49
C THR A 201 -1.54 2.90 30.41
N LEU A 202 -1.84 2.28 31.55
CA LEU A 202 -2.50 0.96 31.59
C LEU A 202 -3.91 0.99 31.03
N ILE A 203 -4.68 2.06 31.27
CA ILE A 203 -6.01 2.26 30.68
C ILE A 203 -5.89 2.36 29.16
N LYS A 204 -4.98 3.22 28.65
CA LYS A 204 -4.72 3.34 27.21
C LYS A 204 -4.27 2.02 26.58
N LEU A 205 -3.41 1.25 27.25
CA LEU A 205 -2.97 -0.06 26.76
C LEU A 205 -4.14 -1.04 26.60
N LYS A 206 -5.09 -1.05 27.55
CA LYS A 206 -6.30 -1.87 27.44
C LYS A 206 -7.14 -1.45 26.23
N GLU A 207 -7.34 -0.14 26.03
CA GLU A 207 -8.06 0.38 24.87
C GLU A 207 -7.38 -0.03 23.55
N VAL A 208 -6.06 0.08 23.46
CA VAL A 208 -5.28 -0.34 22.29
C VAL A 208 -5.41 -1.86 22.06
N GLN A 209 -5.36 -2.66 23.12
CA GLN A 209 -5.53 -4.11 23.03
C GLN A 209 -6.94 -4.49 22.55
N GLU A 210 -7.97 -3.84 23.07
CA GLU A 210 -9.35 -4.05 22.63
C GLU A 210 -9.55 -3.68 21.16
N LEU A 211 -9.01 -2.55 20.71
CA LEU A 211 -9.05 -2.14 19.30
C LEU A 211 -8.32 -3.14 18.40
N SER A 212 -7.14 -3.61 18.82
CA SER A 212 -6.37 -4.64 18.12
C SER A 212 -7.18 -5.95 18.00
N ASN A 213 -7.80 -6.40 19.09
CA ASN A 213 -8.64 -7.59 19.11
C ASN A 213 -9.88 -7.45 18.22
N LYS A 214 -10.55 -6.30 18.22
CA LYS A 214 -11.68 -6.00 17.32
C LYS A 214 -11.25 -6.07 15.85
N LYS A 215 -10.12 -5.45 15.50
CA LYS A 215 -9.56 -5.47 14.14
C LYS A 215 -9.17 -6.89 13.69
N LYS A 216 -8.56 -7.69 14.59
CA LYS A 216 -8.26 -9.11 14.34
C LYS A 216 -9.54 -9.93 14.12
N ALA A 217 -10.56 -9.74 14.95
CA ALA A 217 -11.83 -10.44 14.79
C ALA A 217 -12.56 -10.05 13.49
N GLU A 218 -12.51 -8.78 13.09
CA GLU A 218 -13.12 -8.31 11.83
C GLU A 218 -12.38 -8.87 10.61
N THR A 219 -11.05 -8.80 10.58
CA THR A 219 -10.25 -9.37 9.49
C THR A 219 -10.43 -10.89 9.37
N GLU A 220 -10.54 -11.61 10.49
CA GLU A 220 -10.84 -13.04 10.49
C GLU A 220 -12.25 -13.33 9.95
N LYS A 221 -13.26 -12.55 10.34
CA LYS A 221 -14.64 -12.66 9.80
C LYS A 221 -14.66 -12.43 8.29
N GLN A 222 -13.98 -11.39 7.80
CA GLN A 222 -13.88 -11.10 6.37
C GLN A 222 -13.17 -12.23 5.61
N MET A 223 -12.08 -12.77 6.17
CA MET A 223 -11.35 -13.89 5.56
C MET A 223 -12.18 -15.18 5.52
N LYS A 224 -12.92 -15.49 6.59
CA LYS A 224 -13.84 -16.64 6.63
C LYS A 224 -14.99 -16.48 5.62
N ALA A 225 -15.57 -15.28 5.52
CA ALA A 225 -16.62 -14.98 4.55
C ALA A 225 -16.11 -15.11 3.10
N PHE A 226 -14.89 -14.64 2.83
CA PHE A 226 -14.24 -14.79 1.53
C PHE A 226 -14.03 -16.27 1.17
N LYS A 227 -13.41 -17.05 2.07
CA LYS A 227 -13.19 -18.50 1.87
C LYS A 227 -14.50 -19.27 1.68
N ALA A 228 -15.54 -18.93 2.44
CA ALA A 228 -16.86 -19.56 2.28
C ALA A 228 -17.50 -19.24 0.92
N ARG A 229 -17.35 -18.00 0.42
CA ARG A 229 -17.84 -17.59 -0.89
C ARG A 229 -17.10 -18.29 -2.01
N GLU A 230 -15.78 -18.43 -1.90
CA GLU A 230 -14.95 -19.14 -2.87
C GLU A 230 -15.27 -20.64 -2.90
N ALA A 231 -15.42 -21.28 -1.73
CA ALA A 231 -15.82 -22.68 -1.62
C ALA A 231 -17.20 -22.94 -2.25
N LYS A 232 -18.18 -22.05 -2.02
CA LYS A 232 -19.50 -22.13 -2.68
C LYS A 232 -19.39 -22.00 -4.20
N ARG A 233 -18.51 -21.13 -4.71
CA ARG A 233 -18.28 -20.97 -6.15
C ARG A 233 -17.69 -22.24 -6.76
N LEU A 234 -16.68 -22.82 -6.12
CA LEU A 234 -16.04 -24.06 -6.58
C LEU A 234 -17.01 -25.25 -6.56
N ALA A 235 -17.82 -25.39 -5.50
CA ALA A 235 -18.84 -26.42 -5.41
C ALA A 235 -19.88 -26.30 -6.55
N ALA A 236 -20.40 -25.10 -6.80
CA ALA A 236 -21.35 -24.85 -7.87
C ALA A 236 -20.77 -25.12 -9.27
N GLU A 237 -19.49 -24.81 -9.50
CA GLU A 237 -18.81 -25.15 -10.76
C GLU A 237 -18.64 -26.66 -10.92
N SER A 238 -18.30 -27.37 -9.84
CA SER A 238 -18.17 -28.83 -9.86
C SER A 238 -19.51 -29.52 -10.16
N GLU A 239 -20.62 -29.02 -9.61
CA GLU A 239 -21.95 -29.55 -9.89
C GLU A 239 -22.37 -29.29 -11.34
N ARG A 240 -22.08 -28.10 -11.88
CA ARG A 240 -22.31 -27.79 -13.30
C ARG A 240 -21.54 -28.75 -14.21
N LYS A 241 -20.25 -28.99 -13.94
CA LYS A 241 -19.45 -29.97 -14.69
C LYS A 241 -20.01 -31.39 -14.60
N LYS A 242 -20.48 -31.82 -13.42
CA LYS A 242 -21.14 -33.13 -13.26
C LYS A 242 -22.42 -33.22 -14.09
N LYS A 243 -23.28 -32.20 -14.06
CA LYS A 243 -24.52 -32.13 -14.86
C LYS A 243 -24.22 -32.15 -16.36
N GLU A 244 -23.27 -31.35 -16.83
CA GLU A 244 -22.86 -31.35 -18.24
C GLU A 244 -22.31 -32.71 -18.69
N THR A 245 -21.56 -33.41 -17.82
CA THR A 245 -21.04 -34.75 -18.11
C THR A 245 -22.17 -35.78 -18.20
N GLN A 246 -23.14 -35.71 -17.29
CA GLN A 246 -24.33 -36.57 -17.33
C GLN A 246 -25.18 -36.32 -18.57
N GLU A 247 -25.40 -35.06 -18.96
CA GLU A 247 -26.13 -34.71 -20.19
C GLU A 247 -25.41 -35.19 -21.44
N LYS A 248 -24.08 -35.06 -21.51
CA LYS A 248 -23.28 -35.60 -22.63
C LYS A 248 -23.39 -37.12 -22.70
N ASN A 249 -23.32 -37.81 -21.56
CA ASN A 249 -23.46 -39.27 -21.50
C ASN A 249 -24.87 -39.74 -21.91
N LEU A 250 -25.92 -39.03 -21.48
CA LEU A 250 -27.29 -39.30 -21.90
C LEU A 250 -27.46 -39.10 -23.41
N LYS A 251 -27.01 -37.96 -23.96
CA LYS A 251 -27.03 -37.69 -25.40
C LYS A 251 -26.28 -38.77 -26.20
N TYR A 252 -25.12 -39.21 -25.73
CA TYR A 252 -24.35 -40.28 -26.37
C TYR A 252 -25.11 -41.63 -26.35
N ARG A 253 -25.76 -41.98 -25.24
CA ARG A 253 -26.62 -43.17 -25.14
C ARG A 253 -27.81 -43.10 -26.10
N THR A 254 -28.50 -41.96 -26.15
CA THR A 254 -29.65 -41.76 -27.04
C THR A 254 -29.22 -41.84 -28.50
N MET A 255 -28.08 -41.23 -28.86
CA MET A 255 -27.55 -41.29 -30.23
C MET A 255 -27.14 -42.72 -30.64
N LYS A 256 -26.57 -43.51 -29.72
CA LYS A 256 -26.31 -44.95 -29.96
C LYS A 256 -27.59 -45.76 -30.15
N GLN A 257 -28.65 -45.47 -29.38
CA GLN A 257 -29.94 -46.14 -29.55
C GLN A 257 -30.62 -45.75 -30.88
N ILE A 258 -30.51 -44.49 -31.31
CA ILE A 258 -31.00 -44.04 -32.61
C ILE A 258 -30.24 -44.73 -33.75
N GLN A 259 -28.90 -44.85 -33.65
CA GLN A 259 -28.11 -45.59 -34.64
C GLN A 259 -28.42 -47.09 -34.66
N ALA A 260 -28.71 -47.69 -33.52
CA ALA A 260 -29.14 -49.08 -33.44
C ALA A 260 -30.57 -49.29 -34.01
N GLY A 261 -31.47 -48.32 -33.81
CA GLY A 261 -32.79 -48.30 -34.43
C GLY A 261 -32.74 -48.11 -35.95
N GLN A 262 -31.90 -47.21 -36.45
CA GLN A 262 -31.72 -47.00 -37.89
C GLN A 262 -31.10 -48.22 -38.59
N LYS A 263 -30.14 -48.91 -37.95
CA LYS A 263 -29.62 -50.19 -38.46
C LYS A 263 -30.65 -51.33 -38.43
N SER A 264 -31.69 -51.23 -37.61
CA SER A 264 -32.77 -52.22 -37.52
C SER A 264 -33.95 -51.90 -38.45
N GLU A 265 -34.05 -50.67 -38.97
CA GLU A 265 -35.08 -50.25 -39.93
C GLU A 265 -34.59 -50.23 -41.40
N GLU A 266 -33.30 -50.46 -41.65
CA GLU A 266 -32.71 -50.51 -43.01
C GLU A 266 -33.00 -51.79 -43.81
N THR A 267 -34.03 -52.58 -43.44
CA THR A 267 -34.45 -53.77 -44.22
C THR A 267 -35.83 -53.64 -44.87
N THR A 268 -36.51 -52.48 -44.83
CA THR A 268 -37.73 -52.31 -45.65
C THR A 268 -38.09 -50.85 -45.86
N ARG A 269 -37.66 -50.27 -46.98
CA ARG A 269 -38.54 -49.64 -48.00
C ARG A 269 -37.76 -48.76 -48.98
N GLU A 270 -37.92 -49.11 -50.24
CA GLU A 270 -37.54 -48.31 -51.41
C GLU A 270 -38.44 -47.07 -51.59
N THR A 271 -37.95 -46.19 -52.47
CA THR A 271 -38.64 -45.15 -53.25
C THR A 271 -39.13 -43.89 -52.52
N SER A 272 -38.38 -42.79 -52.66
CA SER A 272 -38.67 -41.78 -53.69
C SER A 272 -37.73 -40.57 -53.54
N SER A 273 -37.12 -40.16 -54.65
CA SER A 273 -36.49 -38.84 -54.77
C SER A 273 -37.57 -37.75 -54.80
N PRO A 274 -37.26 -36.48 -54.47
CA PRO A 274 -36.81 -35.62 -55.56
C PRO A 274 -35.63 -34.69 -55.21
N LYS A 275 -34.83 -34.47 -56.25
CA LYS A 275 -33.96 -33.30 -56.42
C LYS A 275 -34.79 -32.02 -56.40
N SER A 276 -34.30 -30.97 -55.76
CA SER A 276 -33.93 -29.70 -56.44
C SER A 276 -33.58 -28.61 -55.43
N SER A 277 -32.38 -28.07 -55.56
CA SER A 277 -32.12 -26.69 -55.21
C SER A 277 -32.77 -25.82 -56.29
N GLU A 278 -33.64 -24.89 -55.92
CA GLU A 278 -33.83 -23.68 -56.73
C GLU A 278 -34.43 -22.54 -55.91
N LYS A 279 -33.89 -21.35 -56.16
CA LYS A 279 -34.13 -20.10 -55.46
C LYS A 279 -35.56 -19.62 -55.73
N ALA A 280 -36.45 -19.74 -54.74
CA ALA A 280 -37.79 -19.14 -54.77
C ALA A 280 -37.80 -17.76 -54.07
N PRO A 281 -38.57 -16.78 -54.58
CA PRO A 281 -38.46 -15.37 -54.20
C PRO A 281 -38.95 -15.06 -52.78
N LEU A 282 -38.40 -13.99 -52.21
CA LEU A 282 -38.69 -13.46 -50.88
C LEU A 282 -40.16 -13.02 -50.76
N THR A 283 -41.00 -13.86 -50.14
CA THR A 283 -42.35 -13.48 -49.72
C THR A 283 -42.35 -12.84 -48.33
N LEU A 284 -43.20 -11.83 -48.17
CA LEU A 284 -43.36 -10.99 -46.97
C LEU A 284 -43.68 -11.82 -45.70
N GLU A 285 -44.32 -12.97 -45.86
CA GLU A 285 -44.64 -13.89 -44.76
C GLU A 285 -43.40 -14.53 -44.12
N ARG A 286 -42.38 -14.90 -44.92
CA ARG A 286 -41.12 -15.44 -44.37
C ARG A 286 -40.29 -14.37 -43.65
N MET A 287 -40.40 -13.10 -44.03
CA MET A 287 -39.78 -12.00 -43.29
C MET A 287 -40.48 -11.77 -41.94
N ARG A 288 -41.81 -11.88 -41.90
CA ARG A 288 -42.59 -11.79 -40.65
C ARG A 288 -42.27 -12.94 -39.70
N GLU A 289 -42.16 -14.17 -40.20
CA GLU A 289 -41.76 -15.33 -39.40
C GLU A 289 -40.32 -15.20 -38.89
N ARG A 290 -39.39 -14.71 -39.71
CA ARG A 290 -38.02 -14.43 -39.25
C ARG A 290 -37.97 -13.31 -38.21
N LEU A 291 -38.76 -12.25 -38.36
CA LEU A 291 -38.82 -11.15 -37.38
C LEU A 291 -39.43 -11.62 -36.06
N LEU A 292 -40.50 -12.42 -36.09
CA LEU A 292 -41.07 -13.03 -34.89
C LEU A 292 -40.09 -14.01 -34.23
N TYR A 293 -39.32 -14.75 -35.02
CA TYR A 293 -38.26 -15.62 -34.52
C TYR A 293 -37.13 -14.82 -33.85
N TYR A 294 -36.62 -13.76 -34.49
CA TYR A 294 -35.61 -12.88 -33.89
C TYR A 294 -36.15 -12.12 -32.66
N TYR A 295 -37.42 -11.73 -32.66
CA TYR A 295 -38.08 -11.12 -31.51
C TYR A 295 -38.23 -12.10 -30.33
N ALA A 296 -38.61 -13.35 -30.60
CA ALA A 296 -38.69 -14.40 -29.59
C ALA A 296 -37.30 -14.76 -29.04
N LEU A 297 -36.28 -14.82 -29.91
CA LEU A 297 -34.89 -15.08 -29.53
C LEU A 297 -34.35 -13.95 -28.64
N THR A 298 -34.55 -12.69 -29.07
CA THR A 298 -34.11 -11.51 -28.31
C THR A 298 -34.82 -11.38 -26.98
N LYS A 299 -36.13 -11.62 -26.90
CA LYS A 299 -36.92 -11.62 -25.66
C LYS A 299 -36.42 -12.69 -24.66
N GLY A 300 -36.09 -13.88 -25.15
CA GLY A 300 -35.52 -14.96 -24.32
C GLY A 300 -34.13 -14.62 -23.78
N THR A 301 -33.24 -14.07 -24.62
CA THR A 301 -31.90 -13.63 -24.16
C THR A 301 -31.93 -12.40 -23.27
N LEU A 302 -32.90 -11.49 -23.42
CA LEU A 302 -33.04 -10.30 -22.58
C LEU A 302 -33.51 -10.67 -21.17
N GLN A 303 -34.39 -11.67 -21.03
CA GLN A 303 -34.84 -12.15 -19.71
C GLN A 303 -33.73 -12.89 -18.97
N GLN A 304 -32.99 -13.79 -19.64
CA GLN A 304 -31.89 -14.53 -19.02
C GLN A 304 -30.65 -13.67 -18.69
N ASN A 305 -30.36 -12.63 -19.49
CA ASN A 305 -29.23 -11.74 -19.26
C ASN A 305 -29.61 -10.38 -18.66
N SER A 306 -30.88 -10.21 -18.25
CA SER A 306 -31.37 -8.99 -17.60
C SER A 306 -30.49 -8.48 -16.44
N PRO A 307 -29.92 -9.32 -15.54
CA PRO A 307 -29.03 -8.81 -14.50
C PRO A 307 -27.68 -8.32 -15.04
N VAL A 308 -27.17 -8.90 -16.13
CA VAL A 308 -25.91 -8.48 -16.76
C VAL A 308 -26.08 -7.15 -17.48
N ILE A 309 -27.20 -6.98 -18.19
CA ILE A 309 -27.56 -5.72 -18.86
C ILE A 309 -27.80 -4.62 -17.83
N LEU A 310 -28.51 -4.93 -16.73
CA LEU A 310 -28.72 -3.99 -15.63
C LEU A 310 -27.40 -3.60 -14.96
N ALA A 311 -26.50 -4.56 -14.72
CA ALA A 311 -25.18 -4.29 -14.19
C ALA A 311 -24.35 -3.39 -15.13
N ALA A 312 -24.40 -3.62 -16.44
CA ALA A 312 -23.73 -2.77 -17.43
C ALA A 312 -24.29 -1.34 -17.46
N ILE A 313 -25.61 -1.18 -17.35
CA ILE A 313 -26.28 0.13 -17.28
C ILE A 313 -25.89 0.86 -15.98
N VAL A 314 -25.87 0.17 -14.84
CA VAL A 314 -25.42 0.74 -13.56
C VAL A 314 -23.94 1.16 -13.64
N LEU A 315 -23.08 0.34 -14.26
CA LEU A 315 -21.67 0.67 -14.50
C LEU A 315 -21.51 1.91 -15.39
N LEU A 316 -22.31 2.05 -16.45
CA LEU A 316 -22.34 3.24 -17.30
C LEU A 316 -22.85 4.47 -16.54
N PHE A 317 -23.83 4.29 -15.64
CA PHE A 317 -24.34 5.38 -14.83
C PHE A 317 -23.32 5.84 -13.78
N VAL A 318 -22.65 4.92 -13.10
CA VAL A 318 -21.60 5.23 -12.11
C VAL A 318 -20.39 5.86 -12.80
N SER A 319 -19.93 5.30 -13.91
CA SER A 319 -18.81 5.86 -14.67
C SER A 319 -19.12 7.26 -15.22
N SER A 320 -20.33 7.50 -15.74
CA SER A 320 -20.72 8.84 -16.20
C SER A 320 -20.82 9.85 -15.04
N LYS A 321 -21.30 9.43 -13.85
CA LYS A 321 -21.35 10.28 -12.66
C LYS A 321 -19.96 10.62 -12.13
N VAL A 322 -19.04 9.65 -12.12
CA VAL A 322 -17.63 9.86 -11.74
C VAL A 322 -16.90 10.75 -12.76
N MET A 323 -17.16 10.58 -14.06
CA MET A 323 -16.58 11.42 -15.11
C MET A 323 -17.04 12.88 -15.00
N ARG A 324 -18.33 13.13 -14.71
CA ARG A 324 -18.84 14.49 -14.45
C ARG A 324 -18.27 15.09 -13.18
N ALA A 325 -18.16 14.31 -12.10
CA ALA A 325 -17.63 14.78 -10.82
C ALA A 325 -16.14 15.17 -10.89
N ARG A 326 -15.35 14.52 -11.74
CA ARG A 326 -13.91 14.78 -11.90
C ARG A 326 -13.55 15.75 -13.04
N LYS A 327 -14.50 16.40 -13.72
CA LYS A 327 -14.27 17.28 -14.90
C LYS A 327 -13.22 16.71 -15.89
N ILE A 328 -13.23 15.41 -16.12
CA ILE A 328 -12.26 14.77 -17.00
C ILE A 328 -12.72 15.00 -18.45
N ASN A 329 -11.99 15.82 -19.19
CA ASN A 329 -12.23 16.07 -20.62
C ASN A 329 -11.88 14.82 -21.45
N PHE A 330 -12.78 13.83 -21.45
CA PHE A 330 -12.62 12.55 -22.15
C PHE A 330 -12.35 12.72 -23.65
N LYS A 331 -12.92 13.78 -24.25
CA LYS A 331 -12.72 14.12 -25.67
C LYS A 331 -11.25 14.44 -25.98
N GLN A 332 -10.54 15.04 -25.03
CA GLN A 332 -9.13 15.41 -25.20
C GLN A 332 -8.22 14.18 -25.03
N LYS A 333 -8.46 13.36 -24.01
CA LYS A 333 -7.73 12.10 -23.82
C LYS A 333 -7.97 11.10 -24.95
N PHE A 334 -9.19 10.99 -25.47
CA PHE A 334 -9.48 10.11 -26.60
C PHE A 334 -8.77 10.58 -27.89
N LYS A 335 -8.69 11.90 -28.11
CA LYS A 335 -7.94 12.49 -29.22
C LYS A 335 -6.43 12.23 -29.08
N GLU A 336 -5.89 12.33 -27.87
CA GLU A 336 -4.47 12.02 -27.57
C GLU A 336 -4.17 10.53 -27.75
N THR A 337 -5.04 9.63 -27.29
CA THR A 337 -4.87 8.18 -27.49
C THR A 337 -4.96 7.79 -28.96
N MET A 338 -5.89 8.38 -29.72
CA MET A 338 -5.95 8.21 -31.17
C MET A 338 -4.68 8.76 -31.84
N GLN A 339 -4.20 9.93 -31.45
CA GLN A 339 -2.95 10.49 -32.00
C GLN A 339 -1.72 9.64 -31.68
N MET A 340 -1.61 9.07 -30.48
CA MET A 340 -0.52 8.14 -30.15
C MET A 340 -0.65 6.83 -30.93
N ALA A 341 -1.85 6.28 -31.06
CA ALA A 341 -2.08 5.06 -31.84
C ALA A 341 -1.72 5.26 -33.32
N PHE A 342 -2.05 6.41 -33.92
CA PHE A 342 -1.65 6.75 -35.29
C PHE A 342 -0.15 7.07 -35.43
N LYS A 343 0.52 7.50 -34.36
CA LYS A 343 1.98 7.71 -34.35
C LYS A 343 2.77 6.40 -34.37
N VAL A 344 2.18 5.31 -33.86
CA VAL A 344 2.79 3.97 -33.86
C VAL A 344 2.58 3.26 -35.20
N THR A 345 1.59 3.64 -36.00
CA THR A 345 1.35 3.02 -37.32
C THR A 345 2.18 3.65 -38.47
N TYR A 346 2.98 4.67 -38.19
CA TYR A 346 3.82 5.37 -39.19
C TYR A 346 5.34 5.29 -38.91
N LEU A 347 5.74 4.35 -38.05
CA LEU A 347 7.07 3.76 -37.96
C LEU A 347 6.95 2.28 -38.34
#